data_AF-A0A7U3MW26-F1
#
_entry.id   AF-A0A7U3MW26-F1
#
_cell.length_a   1.000
_cell.length_b   1.000
_cell.length_c   1.000
_cell.angle_alpha   90.00
_cell.angle_beta   90.00
_cell.angle_gamma   90.00
#
_symmetry.space_group_name_H-M   'P 1'
#
loop_
_entity.id
_entity.type
_entity.pdbx_description
1 polymer ?
#
loop_
_entity_poly.entity_id
_entity_poly.type
_entity_poly.pdbx_seq_one_letter_code
_entity_poly.pdbx_strand_id
1 'polypeptide(L)'
;MSRPMPVLLLASWLAAPGLALAQEALTPEKLALIHRDEQAALARVNESYGNRKPSEMTSAERRQSIQAQQEAVASVLEKHEVSDKEYARHVARMSLAERDAVAAAAKKLEAEEKAAREAAQNRPLQPEEIPIQNGISDANPVELESVPGAPAVVEQGLPPGELGLEQTEGAAESPSATAPEAAPAGPAE
;
A
#
# COMPACT_ATOMS: atom_id res chain seq x y z
N MET A 1 -38.05 -14.26 75.66
CA MET A 1 -36.84 -14.49 74.83
C MET A 1 -37.22 -14.49 73.35
N SER A 2 -36.26 -14.26 72.46
CA SER A 2 -36.47 -13.68 71.13
C SER A 2 -37.27 -14.52 70.13
N ARG A 3 -37.99 -13.83 69.25
CA ARG A 3 -38.53 -14.38 67.99
C ARG A 3 -37.42 -14.39 66.92
N PRO A 4 -37.24 -15.44 66.11
CA PRO A 4 -36.40 -15.37 64.92
C PRO A 4 -37.11 -14.62 63.79
N MET A 5 -36.45 -13.60 63.22
CA MET A 5 -36.90 -12.94 61.98
C MET A 5 -36.48 -13.76 60.75
N PRO A 6 -37.33 -13.89 59.72
CA PRO A 6 -36.89 -14.35 58.41
C PRO A 6 -36.20 -13.21 57.67
N VAL A 7 -34.88 -13.34 57.44
CA VAL A 7 -34.14 -12.42 56.58
C VAL A 7 -34.51 -12.71 55.12
N LEU A 8 -35.39 -11.89 54.55
CA LEU A 8 -35.68 -11.89 53.12
C LEU A 8 -34.46 -11.35 52.36
N LEU A 9 -33.56 -12.26 51.97
CA LEU A 9 -32.52 -11.97 50.98
C LEU A 9 -33.17 -11.79 49.60
N LEU A 10 -33.43 -10.54 49.22
CA LEU A 10 -33.68 -10.19 47.83
C LEU A 10 -32.41 -10.48 47.03
N ALA A 11 -32.39 -11.62 46.34
CA ALA A 11 -31.43 -11.88 45.28
C ALA A 11 -31.75 -10.95 44.11
N SER A 12 -31.13 -9.76 44.12
CA SER A 12 -31.17 -8.84 42.99
C SER A 12 -30.52 -9.53 41.79
N TRP A 13 -31.35 -10.03 40.86
CA TRP A 13 -30.92 -10.36 39.51
C TRP A 13 -30.49 -9.06 38.85
N LEU A 14 -29.18 -8.76 38.99
CA LEU A 14 -28.52 -7.74 38.20
C LEU A 14 -28.45 -8.25 36.76
N ALA A 15 -29.57 -8.10 36.05
CA ALA A 15 -29.64 -8.27 34.62
C ALA A 15 -28.80 -7.16 34.00
N ALA A 16 -27.48 -7.39 33.92
CA ALA A 16 -26.60 -6.62 33.08
C ALA A 16 -27.18 -6.75 31.65
N PRO A 17 -27.72 -5.67 31.05
CA PRO A 17 -28.04 -5.72 29.65
C PRO A 17 -26.72 -6.02 28.96
N GLY A 18 -26.68 -7.09 28.17
CA GLY A 18 -25.46 -7.53 27.54
C GLY A 18 -24.86 -6.35 26.81
N LEU A 19 -23.71 -5.87 27.31
CA LEU A 19 -22.78 -5.10 26.51
C LEU A 19 -22.35 -6.05 25.41
N ALA A 20 -23.12 -6.05 24.32
CA ALA A 20 -22.61 -6.32 23.01
C ALA A 20 -21.46 -5.33 22.85
N LEU A 21 -20.26 -5.78 23.20
CA LEU A 21 -19.02 -5.22 22.69
C LEU A 21 -19.29 -5.03 21.21
N ALA A 22 -19.18 -3.78 20.77
CA ALA A 22 -19.23 -3.49 19.35
C ALA A 22 -17.98 -4.10 18.73
N GLN A 23 -18.04 -5.40 18.43
CA GLN A 23 -17.38 -5.95 17.26
C GLN A 23 -17.80 -5.02 16.13
N GLU A 24 -16.87 -4.14 15.75
CA GLU A 24 -17.10 -3.07 14.82
C GLU A 24 -17.68 -3.68 13.55
N ALA A 25 -18.96 -3.42 13.30
CA ALA A 25 -19.74 -4.18 12.34
C ALA A 25 -19.05 -4.13 10.97
N LEU A 26 -19.09 -5.24 10.23
CA LEU A 26 -18.27 -5.43 9.04
C LEU A 26 -18.77 -4.54 7.88
N THR A 27 -18.40 -3.25 7.90
CA THR A 27 -18.90 -2.23 6.98
C THR A 27 -18.36 -2.44 5.56
N PRO A 28 -19.04 -1.89 4.53
CA PRO A 28 -18.53 -1.95 3.16
C PRO A 28 -17.13 -1.32 2.98
N GLU A 29 -16.81 -0.32 3.80
CA GLU A 29 -15.50 0.36 3.81
C GLU A 29 -14.42 -0.51 4.47
N LYS A 30 -14.72 -1.16 5.62
CA LYS A 30 -13.80 -2.12 6.26
C LYS A 30 -13.55 -3.34 5.37
N LEU A 31 -14.58 -3.82 4.67
CA LEU A 31 -14.45 -4.88 3.66
C LEU A 31 -13.57 -4.48 2.47
N ALA A 32 -13.72 -3.26 1.94
CA ALA A 32 -12.87 -2.77 0.86
C ALA A 32 -11.39 -2.68 1.29
N LEU A 33 -11.12 -2.25 2.53
CA LEU A 33 -9.77 -2.24 3.11
C LEU A 33 -9.21 -3.66 3.29
N ILE A 34 -10.00 -4.60 3.82
CA ILE A 34 -9.62 -6.01 3.95
C ILE A 34 -9.28 -6.60 2.58
N HIS A 35 -10.14 -6.46 1.57
CA HIS A 35 -9.90 -6.98 0.23
C HIS A 35 -8.65 -6.40 -0.43
N ARG A 36 -8.37 -5.10 -0.24
CA ARG A 36 -7.13 -4.48 -0.75
C ARG A 36 -5.89 -5.07 -0.08
N ASP A 37 -5.93 -5.23 1.24
CA ASP A 37 -4.82 -5.79 2.02
C ASP A 37 -4.63 -7.30 1.75
N GLU A 38 -5.71 -8.06 1.56
CA GLU A 38 -5.70 -9.46 1.10
C GLU A 38 -5.02 -9.58 -0.26
N GLN A 39 -5.42 -8.77 -1.25
CA GLN A 39 -4.81 -8.77 -2.58
C GLN A 39 -3.32 -8.43 -2.52
N ALA A 40 -2.93 -7.45 -1.70
CA ALA A 40 -1.53 -7.09 -1.51
C ALA A 40 -0.73 -8.22 -0.82
N ALA A 41 -1.31 -8.90 0.16
CA ALA A 41 -0.68 -10.03 0.84
C ALA A 41 -0.53 -11.24 -0.09
N LEU A 42 -1.58 -11.61 -0.83
CA LEU A 42 -1.56 -12.68 -1.83
C LEU A 42 -0.59 -12.38 -2.98
N ALA A 43 -0.47 -11.12 -3.41
CA ALA A 43 0.51 -10.71 -4.41
C ALA A 43 1.95 -10.92 -3.93
N ARG A 44 2.29 -10.56 -2.68
CA ARG A 44 3.60 -10.82 -2.08
C ARG A 44 3.92 -12.32 -1.97
N VAL A 45 2.93 -13.14 -1.64
CA VAL A 45 3.10 -14.60 -1.64
C VAL A 45 3.31 -15.12 -3.06
N ASN A 46 2.54 -14.65 -4.04
CA ASN A 46 2.73 -15.05 -5.43
C ASN A 46 4.13 -14.67 -5.95
N GLU A 47 4.60 -13.47 -5.61
CA GLU A 47 5.94 -12.98 -5.90
C GLU A 47 7.04 -13.83 -5.27
N SER A 48 6.89 -14.25 -3.99
CA SER A 48 7.89 -15.10 -3.32
C SER A 48 8.00 -16.51 -3.93
N TYR A 49 6.95 -17.00 -4.60
CA TYR A 49 6.97 -18.23 -5.40
C TYR A 49 7.30 -18.00 -6.90
N GLY A 50 7.67 -16.78 -7.29
CA GLY A 50 8.13 -16.40 -8.62
C GLY A 50 7.01 -16.12 -9.64
N ASN A 51 5.80 -15.80 -9.17
CA ASN A 51 4.59 -15.58 -9.97
C ASN A 51 4.20 -16.75 -10.90
N ARG A 52 4.70 -17.96 -10.60
CA ARG A 52 4.47 -19.19 -11.38
C ARG A 52 3.05 -19.71 -11.21
N LYS A 53 2.51 -20.37 -12.24
CA LYS A 53 1.21 -21.04 -12.15
C LYS A 53 1.30 -22.33 -11.32
N PRO A 54 0.22 -22.80 -10.69
CA PRO A 54 0.22 -24.07 -9.95
C PRO A 54 0.61 -25.31 -10.78
N SER A 55 0.51 -25.24 -12.11
CA SER A 55 0.98 -26.26 -13.06
C SER A 55 2.50 -26.28 -13.26
N GLU A 56 3.18 -25.17 -12.99
CA GLU A 56 4.64 -24.98 -13.10
C GLU A 56 5.36 -25.22 -11.75
N MET A 57 4.60 -25.57 -10.72
CA MET A 57 5.07 -25.90 -9.37
C MET A 57 5.06 -27.42 -9.14
N THR A 58 6.04 -27.93 -8.40
CA THR A 58 5.96 -29.30 -7.88
C THR A 58 4.79 -29.45 -6.90
N SER A 59 4.31 -30.67 -6.68
CA SER A 59 3.22 -30.92 -5.72
C SER A 59 3.59 -30.60 -4.27
N ALA A 60 4.88 -30.48 -3.94
CA ALA A 60 5.35 -30.01 -2.63
C ALA A 60 5.29 -28.48 -2.54
N GLU A 61 5.89 -27.77 -3.51
CA GLU A 61 5.82 -26.30 -3.60
C GLU A 61 4.37 -25.80 -3.64
N ARG A 62 3.49 -26.46 -4.41
CA ARG A 62 2.07 -26.09 -4.48
C ARG A 62 1.37 -26.17 -3.12
N ARG A 63 1.70 -27.15 -2.28
CA ARG A 63 1.14 -27.24 -0.92
C ARG A 63 1.66 -26.11 -0.03
N GLN A 64 2.96 -25.82 -0.11
CA GLN A 64 3.56 -24.71 0.63
C GLN A 64 2.99 -23.35 0.21
N SER A 65 2.80 -23.11 -1.09
CA SER A 65 2.22 -21.86 -1.57
C SER A 65 0.76 -21.68 -1.15
N ILE A 66 -0.04 -22.76 -1.11
CA ILE A 66 -1.40 -22.73 -0.56
C ILE A 66 -1.39 -22.43 0.94
N GLN A 67 -0.48 -23.02 1.71
CA GLN A 67 -0.32 -22.73 3.15
C GLN A 67 0.07 -21.26 3.38
N ALA A 68 1.08 -20.77 2.66
CA ALA A 68 1.51 -19.37 2.74
C ALA A 68 0.39 -18.38 2.33
N GLN A 69 -0.44 -18.72 1.34
CA GLN A 69 -1.62 -17.92 0.98
C GLN A 69 -2.67 -17.90 2.10
N GLN A 70 -2.93 -19.04 2.75
CA GLN A 70 -3.86 -19.13 3.88
C GLN A 70 -3.36 -18.34 5.10
N GLU A 71 -2.07 -18.48 5.45
CA GLU A 71 -1.42 -17.72 6.52
C GLU A 71 -1.43 -16.22 6.24
N ALA A 72 -1.17 -15.81 4.99
CA ALA A 72 -1.23 -14.42 4.57
C ALA A 72 -2.64 -13.82 4.74
N VAL A 73 -3.70 -14.53 4.29
CA VAL A 73 -5.09 -14.07 4.48
C VAL A 73 -5.45 -14.02 5.97
N ALA A 74 -5.09 -15.04 6.76
CA ALA A 74 -5.33 -15.05 8.20
C ALA A 74 -4.68 -13.84 8.90
N SER A 75 -3.44 -13.50 8.54
CA SER A 75 -2.72 -12.33 9.09
C SER A 75 -3.38 -10.99 8.74
N VAL A 76 -4.03 -10.88 7.57
CA VAL A 76 -4.80 -9.70 7.18
C VAL A 76 -6.08 -9.60 8.00
N LEU A 77 -6.81 -10.70 8.19
CA LEU A 77 -8.03 -10.71 8.99
C LEU A 77 -7.74 -10.41 10.47
N GLU A 78 -6.65 -10.95 11.03
CA GLU A 78 -6.16 -10.61 12.37
C GLU A 78 -5.81 -9.12 12.50
N LYS A 79 -5.09 -8.55 11.53
CA LYS A 79 -4.75 -7.10 11.48
C LYS A 79 -6.00 -6.20 11.50
N HIS A 80 -7.11 -6.64 10.90
CA HIS A 80 -8.38 -5.89 10.87
C HIS A 80 -9.33 -6.25 12.02
N GLU A 81 -8.90 -7.08 12.96
CA GLU A 81 -9.65 -7.59 14.12
C GLU A 81 -10.93 -8.36 13.73
N VAL A 82 -10.91 -9.05 12.58
CA VAL A 82 -12.06 -9.82 12.06
C VAL A 82 -11.80 -11.32 12.18
N SER A 83 -12.75 -12.07 12.75
CA SER A 83 -12.67 -13.53 12.73
C SER A 83 -12.93 -14.08 11.32
N ASP A 84 -12.08 -14.99 10.84
CA ASP A 84 -12.29 -15.76 9.59
C ASP A 84 -13.72 -16.32 9.48
N LYS A 85 -14.24 -16.89 10.58
CA LYS A 85 -15.60 -17.43 10.62
C LYS A 85 -16.68 -16.35 10.45
N GLU A 86 -16.43 -15.12 10.87
CA GLU A 86 -17.37 -13.98 10.71
C GLU A 86 -17.27 -13.41 9.29
N TYR A 87 -16.05 -13.17 8.81
CA TYR A 87 -15.76 -12.74 7.44
C TYR A 87 -16.38 -13.68 6.40
N ALA A 88 -16.08 -14.99 6.48
CA ALA A 88 -16.65 -16.00 5.57
C ALA A 88 -18.17 -16.06 5.65
N ARG A 89 -18.77 -15.91 6.84
CA ARG A 89 -20.24 -15.87 7.03
C ARG A 89 -20.88 -14.62 6.44
N HIS A 90 -20.17 -13.50 6.39
CA HIS A 90 -20.62 -12.25 5.79
C HIS A 90 -20.51 -12.33 4.26
N VAL A 91 -19.33 -12.65 3.73
CA VAL A 91 -19.07 -12.79 2.28
C VAL A 91 -20.03 -13.80 1.64
N ALA A 92 -20.29 -14.95 2.29
CA ALA A 92 -21.24 -15.96 1.80
C ALA A 92 -22.70 -15.49 1.76
N ARG A 93 -23.08 -14.46 2.55
CA ARG A 93 -24.44 -13.89 2.58
C ARG A 93 -24.56 -12.57 1.82
N MET A 94 -23.45 -12.02 1.35
CA MET A 94 -23.38 -10.69 0.74
C MET A 94 -24.24 -10.62 -0.53
N SER A 95 -25.27 -9.77 -0.46
CA SER A 95 -26.20 -9.45 -1.53
C SER A 95 -25.52 -8.64 -2.65
N LEU A 96 -26.21 -8.48 -3.79
CA LEU A 96 -25.68 -7.69 -4.91
C LEU A 96 -25.48 -6.22 -4.52
N ALA A 97 -26.44 -5.61 -3.82
CA ALA A 97 -26.35 -4.22 -3.38
C ALA A 97 -25.19 -3.97 -2.40
N GLU A 98 -24.89 -4.95 -1.53
CA GLU A 98 -23.72 -4.86 -0.63
C GLU A 98 -22.40 -4.99 -1.39
N ARG A 99 -22.33 -5.84 -2.44
CA ARG A 99 -21.16 -5.92 -3.34
C ARG A 99 -20.94 -4.60 -4.07
N ASP A 100 -22.01 -3.97 -4.57
CA ASP A 100 -21.93 -2.67 -5.23
C ASP A 100 -21.46 -1.58 -4.26
N ALA A 101 -21.91 -1.63 -2.99
CA ALA A 101 -21.44 -0.72 -1.94
C ALA A 101 -19.95 -0.93 -1.59
N VAL A 102 -19.47 -2.18 -1.48
CA VAL A 102 -18.05 -2.50 -1.29
C VAL A 102 -17.21 -2.03 -2.49
N ALA A 103 -17.69 -2.24 -3.72
CA ALA A 103 -17.02 -1.78 -4.93
C ALA A 103 -16.99 -0.25 -5.03
N ALA A 104 -18.03 0.44 -4.58
CA ALA A 104 -18.04 1.90 -4.48
C ALA A 104 -17.06 2.41 -3.41
N ALA A 105 -16.97 1.75 -2.25
CA ALA A 105 -15.98 2.06 -1.22
C ALA A 105 -14.54 1.84 -1.70
N ALA A 106 -14.26 0.73 -2.39
CA ALA A 106 -12.96 0.46 -3.00
C ALA A 106 -12.54 1.56 -3.99
N LYS A 107 -13.47 2.02 -4.84
CA LYS A 107 -13.22 3.15 -5.77
C LYS A 107 -12.92 4.47 -5.05
N LYS A 108 -13.54 4.74 -3.88
CA LYS A 108 -13.21 5.91 -3.07
C LYS A 108 -11.77 5.81 -2.53
N LEU A 109 -11.42 4.67 -1.94
CA LEU A 109 -10.06 4.43 -1.43
C LEU A 109 -9.00 4.58 -2.53
N GLU A 110 -9.25 4.06 -3.73
CA GLU A 110 -8.37 4.29 -4.89
C GLU A 110 -8.25 5.77 -5.28
N ALA A 111 -9.36 6.52 -5.24
CA ALA A 111 -9.37 7.94 -5.58
C ALA A 111 -8.63 8.78 -4.52
N GLU A 112 -8.83 8.47 -3.24
CA GLU A 112 -8.10 9.05 -2.11
C GLU A 112 -6.60 8.74 -2.17
N GLU A 113 -6.22 7.51 -2.51
CA GLU A 113 -4.81 7.15 -2.73
C GLU A 113 -4.20 7.88 -3.94
N LYS A 114 -4.93 8.01 -5.05
CA LYS A 114 -4.46 8.77 -6.23
C LYS A 114 -4.26 10.25 -5.88
N ALA A 115 -5.26 10.87 -5.25
CA ALA A 115 -5.17 12.25 -4.76
C ALA A 115 -4.04 12.45 -3.74
N ALA A 116 -3.81 11.49 -2.83
CA ALA A 116 -2.71 11.55 -1.87
C ALA A 116 -1.33 11.40 -2.54
N ARG A 117 -1.20 10.54 -3.56
CA ARG A 117 0.03 10.39 -4.36
C ARG A 117 0.30 11.65 -5.18
N GLU A 118 -0.71 12.21 -5.82
CA GLU A 118 -0.64 13.47 -6.57
C GLU A 118 -0.30 14.66 -5.64
N ALA A 119 -0.91 14.74 -4.45
CA ALA A 119 -0.59 15.75 -3.44
C ALA A 119 0.80 15.58 -2.81
N ALA A 120 1.34 14.35 -2.76
CA ALA A 120 2.71 14.09 -2.34
C ALA A 120 3.73 14.47 -3.43
N GLN A 121 3.43 14.20 -4.70
CA GLN A 121 4.27 14.59 -5.84
C GLN A 121 4.27 16.10 -6.08
N ASN A 122 3.12 16.76 -5.89
CA ASN A 122 2.96 18.21 -6.01
C ASN A 122 3.18 18.95 -4.67
N ARG A 123 3.65 18.27 -3.62
CA ARG A 123 4.05 18.95 -2.38
C ARG A 123 5.28 19.79 -2.73
N PRO A 124 5.22 21.14 -2.67
CA PRO A 124 6.41 21.95 -2.88
C PRO A 124 7.46 21.51 -1.86
N LEU A 125 8.71 21.36 -2.29
CA LEU A 125 9.82 21.23 -1.35
C LEU A 125 9.70 22.42 -0.41
N GLN A 126 9.45 22.17 0.88
CA GLN A 126 9.58 23.23 1.85
C GLN A 126 11.04 23.71 1.74
N PRO A 127 11.29 25.03 1.66
CA PRO A 127 12.65 25.51 1.67
C PRO A 127 13.25 25.06 3.00
N GLU A 128 14.11 24.05 2.96
CA GLU A 128 14.94 23.70 4.10
C GLU A 128 15.67 24.98 4.48
N GLU A 129 15.49 25.39 5.73
CA GLU A 129 16.12 26.58 6.29
C GLU A 129 17.62 26.33 6.27
N ILE A 130 18.27 26.73 5.17
CA ILE A 130 19.71 26.56 4.96
C ILE A 130 20.37 27.18 6.19
N PRO A 131 21.08 26.39 7.03
CA PRO A 131 21.70 26.92 8.22
C PRO A 131 22.77 27.91 7.76
N ILE A 132 22.45 29.20 7.82
CA ILE A 132 23.37 30.27 7.46
C ILE A 132 24.50 30.21 8.48
N GLN A 133 25.60 29.59 8.06
CA GLN A 133 26.79 29.43 8.87
C GLN A 133 27.46 30.81 8.96
N ASN A 134 26.99 31.62 9.90
CA ASN A 134 27.52 32.95 10.18
C ASN A 134 29.03 32.83 10.41
N GLY A 135 29.80 33.37 9.47
CA GLY A 135 31.22 33.12 9.38
C GLY A 135 32.01 33.65 10.58
N ILE A 136 33.08 32.92 10.92
CA ILE A 136 34.24 33.36 11.72
C ILE A 136 33.85 34.13 13.00
N SER A 137 33.65 33.39 14.09
CA SER A 137 33.68 33.98 15.43
C SER A 137 35.12 34.02 15.96
N ASP A 138 35.51 35.12 16.60
CA ASP A 138 36.85 35.28 17.22
C ASP A 138 37.18 34.20 18.28
N ALA A 139 36.18 33.42 18.71
CA ALA A 139 36.32 32.30 19.63
C ALA A 139 36.93 31.03 18.99
N ASN A 140 37.02 30.94 17.65
CA ASN A 140 37.67 29.83 16.95
C ASN A 140 38.27 30.31 15.60
N PRO A 141 39.46 30.93 15.60
CA PRO A 141 40.20 31.17 14.37
C PRO A 141 40.61 29.81 13.76
N VAL A 142 40.34 29.63 12.47
CA VAL A 142 40.83 28.46 11.73
C VAL A 142 42.34 28.65 11.49
N GLU A 143 43.16 27.90 12.23
CA GLU A 143 44.59 27.80 11.93
C GLU A 143 44.77 27.07 10.59
N LEU A 144 44.98 27.85 9.53
CA LEU A 144 45.41 27.33 8.24
C LEU A 144 46.88 26.89 8.36
N GLU A 145 47.10 25.62 8.73
CA GLU A 145 48.39 24.95 8.59
C GLU A 145 48.87 25.07 7.13
N SER A 146 49.70 26.08 6.90
CA SER A 146 50.25 26.38 5.60
C SER A 146 51.45 25.45 5.41
N VAL A 147 51.20 24.25 4.89
CA VAL A 147 52.25 23.28 4.55
C VAL A 147 53.23 23.94 3.57
N PRO A 148 54.48 24.24 3.96
CA PRO A 148 55.41 24.94 3.10
C PRO A 148 55.95 23.96 2.05
N GLY A 149 55.40 24.02 0.83
CA GLY A 149 55.93 23.24 -0.31
C GLY A 149 54.90 22.63 -1.27
N ALA A 150 53.59 22.76 -1.02
CA ALA A 150 52.58 22.37 -2.01
C ALA A 150 52.44 23.48 -3.09
N PRO A 151 52.57 23.17 -4.40
CA PRO A 151 52.30 24.16 -5.44
C PRO A 151 50.82 24.51 -5.44
N ALA A 152 50.51 25.81 -5.47
CA ALA A 152 49.14 26.29 -5.54
C ALA A 152 48.52 25.90 -6.89
N VAL A 153 47.67 24.86 -6.90
CA VAL A 153 46.82 24.52 -8.04
C VAL A 153 45.67 25.51 -8.09
N VAL A 154 45.97 26.71 -8.59
CA VAL A 154 44.95 27.65 -9.04
C VAL A 154 44.47 27.13 -10.39
N GLU A 155 43.30 26.52 -10.44
CA GLU A 155 42.67 26.12 -11.70
C GLU A 155 42.16 27.39 -12.42
N GLN A 156 43.10 28.02 -13.10
CA GLN A 156 42.92 29.28 -13.81
C GLN A 156 42.12 29.03 -15.09
N GLY A 157 40.88 29.49 -15.13
CA GLY A 157 39.94 29.19 -16.21
C GLY A 157 40.19 29.90 -17.54
N LEU A 158 39.26 29.62 -18.47
CA LEU A 158 39.06 30.01 -19.88
C LEU A 158 39.57 29.02 -20.95
N PRO A 159 38.91 28.97 -22.14
CA PRO A 159 37.71 29.71 -22.56
C PRO A 159 36.51 28.81 -22.97
N PRO A 160 35.29 29.38 -23.07
CA PRO A 160 34.19 28.70 -23.76
C PRO A 160 34.48 28.66 -25.28
N GLY A 161 34.76 27.48 -25.80
CA GLY A 161 34.87 27.24 -27.24
C GLY A 161 33.51 26.94 -27.84
N GLU A 162 33.02 27.82 -28.72
CA GLU A 162 31.93 27.49 -29.64
C GLU A 162 32.33 26.34 -30.57
N LEU A 163 31.34 25.55 -31.00
CA LEU A 163 31.22 24.90 -32.33
C LEU A 163 29.89 24.11 -32.32
N GLY A 164 28.83 24.66 -32.92
CA GLY A 164 28.22 24.10 -34.14
C GLY A 164 27.15 23.04 -33.79
N LEU A 165 25.84 23.19 -34.03
CA LEU A 165 25.13 23.54 -35.26
C LEU A 165 25.71 22.83 -36.51
N GLU A 166 24.80 22.33 -37.37
CA GLU A 166 25.04 21.37 -38.48
C GLU A 166 25.12 19.91 -37.97
N GLN A 167 24.59 18.84 -38.59
CA GLN A 167 23.70 18.52 -39.74
C GLN A 167 23.08 17.11 -39.38
N THR A 168 21.99 16.54 -39.91
CA THR A 168 21.08 16.81 -41.06
C THR A 168 19.73 16.05 -40.87
N GLU A 169 18.88 16.08 -41.91
CA GLU A 169 17.86 15.09 -42.34
C GLU A 169 18.00 13.64 -41.81
N GLY A 170 16.94 12.84 -41.64
CA GLY A 170 15.55 13.02 -42.06
C GLY A 170 14.98 11.71 -42.63
N ALA A 171 13.78 11.30 -42.20
CA ALA A 171 12.95 10.28 -42.86
C ALA A 171 11.55 10.32 -42.25
N ALA A 172 10.58 10.86 -42.98
CA ALA A 172 9.17 10.69 -42.65
C ALA A 172 8.67 9.41 -43.33
N GLU A 173 8.14 8.47 -42.55
CA GLU A 173 7.07 7.61 -43.05
C GLU A 173 6.08 7.32 -41.92
N SER A 174 4.80 7.58 -42.20
CA SER A 174 3.67 7.36 -41.28
C SER A 174 2.79 6.24 -41.88
N PRO A 175 1.57 5.96 -41.39
CA PRO A 175 1.35 4.75 -40.61
C PRO A 175 0.42 3.74 -41.31
N SER A 176 0.56 2.45 -40.95
CA SER A 176 -0.42 1.42 -41.34
C SER A 176 -1.37 1.06 -40.19
N ALA A 177 -2.57 1.64 -40.24
CA ALA A 177 -3.81 0.99 -39.80
C ALA A 177 -4.49 0.45 -41.08
N THR A 178 -5.21 -0.68 -41.12
CA THR A 178 -6.59 -0.82 -40.60
C THR A 178 -7.03 -2.28 -40.90
N ALA A 179 -7.16 -3.17 -39.90
CA ALA A 179 -8.43 -3.70 -39.35
C ALA A 179 -8.97 -5.00 -40.04
N PRO A 180 -10.17 -5.58 -39.75
CA PRO A 180 -10.22 -6.93 -39.14
C PRO A 180 -11.20 -7.97 -39.78
N GLU A 181 -10.91 -9.27 -39.61
CA GLU A 181 -11.77 -10.40 -40.06
C GLU A 181 -11.34 -11.71 -39.33
N ALA A 182 -12.17 -12.69 -38.93
CA ALA A 182 -13.60 -12.80 -38.63
C ALA A 182 -13.86 -13.93 -37.58
N ALA A 183 -15.12 -14.11 -37.18
CA ALA A 183 -15.64 -14.92 -36.07
C ALA A 183 -15.22 -16.42 -35.96
N PRO A 184 -15.26 -17.02 -34.76
CA PRO A 184 -15.11 -18.46 -34.56
C PRO A 184 -16.38 -19.24 -34.92
N ALA A 185 -16.22 -20.39 -35.59
CA ALA A 185 -17.30 -21.36 -35.79
C ALA A 185 -17.48 -22.22 -34.53
N GLY A 186 -18.74 -22.38 -34.08
CA GLY A 186 -19.12 -23.30 -33.00
C GLY A 186 -19.24 -24.76 -33.47
N PRO A 187 -19.41 -25.71 -32.54
CA PRO A 187 -19.53 -27.14 -32.86
C PRO A 187 -20.90 -27.48 -33.44
N ALA A 188 -20.94 -28.56 -34.23
CA ALA A 188 -22.16 -29.24 -34.67
C ALA A 188 -21.99 -30.75 -34.52
N GLU A 189 -23.07 -31.40 -34.05
CA GLU A 189 -23.23 -32.83 -33.69
C GLU A 189 -22.46 -33.35 -32.46
#